data_AF-A0A522DTT8-F1
#
_entry.id   AF-A0A522DTT8-F1
#
_cell.length_a   1.000
_cell.length_b   1.000
_cell.length_c   1.000
_cell.angle_alpha   90.00
_cell.angle_beta   90.00
_cell.angle_gamma   90.00
#
_symmetry.space_group_name_H-M   'P 1'
#
loop_
_entity.id
_entity.type
_entity.pdbx_description
1 polymer ?
#
loop_
_entity_poly.entity_id
_entity_poly.type
_entity_poly.pdbx_seq_one_letter_code
_entity_poly.pdbx_strand_id
1 'polypeptide(L)'
;MANHHYEKWIIKAPVGFLLIGGGVFFMYYSLTQLQGNLKETWVYFGLTSAVAISIGVFILCVAFVHKIKSDLIKKTKLKNQSE
;
A
#
# COMPACT_ATOMS: atom_id res chain seq x y z
N MET A 1 6.64 23.05 6.06
CA MET A 1 7.12 21.68 5.77
C MET A 1 6.24 20.53 6.31
N ALA A 2 5.41 20.70 7.36
CA ALA A 2 4.53 19.63 7.88
C ALA A 2 3.45 19.14 6.89
N ASN A 3 2.92 20.04 6.04
CA ASN A 3 1.89 19.70 5.05
C ASN A 3 2.40 18.72 3.98
N HIS A 4 3.69 18.79 3.60
CA HIS A 4 4.27 17.93 2.55
C HIS A 4 4.28 16.45 2.94
N HIS A 5 4.50 16.13 4.22
CA HIS A 5 4.48 14.75 4.69
C HIS A 5 3.05 14.20 4.80
N TYR A 6 2.11 15.04 5.21
CA TYR A 6 0.70 14.66 5.24
C TYR A 6 0.14 14.41 3.83
N GLU A 7 0.50 15.28 2.88
CA GLU A 7 0.10 15.15 1.47
C GLU A 7 0.68 13.88 0.82
N LYS A 8 1.95 13.57 1.09
CA LYS A 8 2.54 12.30 0.65
C LYS A 8 1.87 11.08 1.29
N TRP A 9 1.45 11.16 2.55
CA TRP A 9 0.73 10.07 3.20
C TRP A 9 -0.65 9.87 2.57
N ILE A 10 -1.44 10.95 2.41
CA ILE A 10 -2.83 10.85 1.95
C ILE A 10 -2.95 10.37 0.50
N ILE A 11 -1.92 10.60 -0.32
CA ILE A 11 -1.87 10.08 -1.70
C ILE A 11 -1.34 8.64 -1.73
N LYS A 12 -0.25 8.34 -1.00
CA LYS A 12 0.39 7.02 -1.08
C LYS A 12 -0.40 5.93 -0.37
N ALA A 13 -1.12 6.24 0.72
CA ALA A 13 -1.86 5.23 1.48
C ALA A 13 -3.02 4.61 0.65
N PRO A 14 -3.90 5.39 0.00
CA PRO A 14 -4.94 4.83 -0.89
C PRO A 14 -4.35 4.04 -2.05
N VAL A 15 -3.26 4.53 -2.67
CA VAL A 15 -2.60 3.84 -3.78
C VAL A 15 -2.08 2.47 -3.35
N GLY A 16 -1.41 2.38 -2.20
CA GLY A 16 -0.93 1.11 -1.67
C GLY A 16 -2.08 0.16 -1.29
N PHE A 17 -3.18 0.68 -0.71
CA PHE A 17 -4.38 -0.12 -0.43
C PHE A 17 -5.02 -0.67 -1.70
N LEU A 18 -5.15 0.14 -2.74
CA LEU A 18 -5.71 -0.29 -4.03
C LEU A 18 -4.83 -1.34 -4.70
N LEU A 19 -3.51 -1.24 -4.59
CA LEU A 19 -2.58 -2.23 -5.12
C LEU A 19 -2.67 -3.58 -4.40
N ILE A 20 -2.76 -3.57 -3.07
CA ILE A 20 -2.96 -4.81 -2.29
C ILE A 20 -4.31 -5.42 -2.62
N GLY A 21 -5.40 -4.62 -2.53
CA GLY A 21 -6.75 -5.09 -2.82
C GLY A 21 -6.87 -5.63 -4.25
N GLY A 22 -6.34 -4.89 -5.22
CA GLY A 22 -6.30 -5.30 -6.62
C GLY A 22 -5.50 -6.58 -6.83
N GLY A 23 -4.35 -6.75 -6.19
CA GLY A 23 -3.55 -7.97 -6.26
C GLY A 23 -4.27 -9.20 -5.68
N VAL A 24 -5.01 -9.02 -4.57
CA VAL A 24 -5.84 -10.07 -3.94
C VAL A 24 -7.04 -10.42 -4.82
N PHE A 25 -7.77 -9.42 -5.35
CA PHE A 25 -8.90 -9.67 -6.26
C PHE A 25 -8.43 -10.32 -7.56
N PHE A 26 -7.29 -9.91 -8.11
CA PHE A 26 -6.70 -10.53 -9.29
C PHE A 26 -6.32 -11.99 -9.04
N MET A 27 -5.77 -12.29 -7.86
CA MET A 27 -5.47 -13.66 -7.45
C MET A 27 -6.74 -14.51 -7.37
N TYR A 28 -7.79 -13.97 -6.73
CA TYR A 28 -9.07 -14.65 -6.60
C TYR A 28 -9.74 -14.89 -7.97
N TYR A 29 -9.77 -13.87 -8.83
CA TYR A 29 -10.28 -13.99 -10.19
C TYR A 29 -9.52 -15.02 -11.01
N SER A 30 -8.19 -15.02 -10.88
CA SER A 30 -7.36 -16.02 -11.55
C SER A 30 -7.72 -17.44 -11.10
N LEU A 31 -7.93 -17.66 -9.80
CA LEU A 31 -8.31 -18.98 -9.28
C LEU A 31 -9.68 -19.45 -9.77
N THR A 32 -10.66 -18.54 -9.90
CA THR A 32 -12.01 -18.90 -10.37
C THR A 32 -12.07 -19.17 -11.86
N GLN A 33 -11.24 -18.51 -12.67
CA GLN A 33 -11.18 -18.70 -14.13
C GLN A 33 -10.26 -19.85 -14.57
N LEU A 34 -9.32 -20.28 -13.71
CA LEU A 34 -8.33 -21.32 -14.01
C LEU A 34 -8.84 -22.77 -13.84
N GLN A 35 -10.12 -22.98 -13.55
CA GLN A 35 -10.68 -24.33 -13.31
C GLN A 35 -10.56 -25.31 -14.49
N GLY A 36 -10.28 -24.85 -15.72
CA GLY A 36 -10.33 -25.67 -16.93
C GLY A 36 -9.00 -26.06 -17.59
N ASN A 37 -7.88 -25.35 -17.36
CA ASN A 37 -6.62 -25.58 -18.07
C ASN A 37 -5.41 -25.31 -17.16
N LEU A 38 -4.87 -26.38 -16.58
CA LEU A 38 -3.97 -26.34 -15.42
C LEU A 38 -2.65 -27.04 -15.73
N LYS A 39 -1.55 -26.27 -15.65
CA LYS A 39 -0.36 -26.62 -14.84
C LYS A 39 0.73 -25.54 -14.91
N GLU A 40 0.81 -24.78 -15.99
CA GLU A 40 1.88 -23.77 -16.15
C GLU A 40 1.42 -22.34 -15.86
N THR A 41 0.19 -21.97 -16.25
CA THR A 41 -0.24 -20.57 -16.23
C THR A 41 -0.50 -20.01 -14.83
N TRP A 42 -0.92 -20.87 -13.88
CA TRP A 42 -1.22 -20.46 -12.51
C TRP A 42 0.00 -19.86 -11.79
N VAL A 43 1.21 -20.31 -12.13
CA VAL A 43 2.47 -19.80 -11.56
C VAL A 43 2.65 -18.34 -11.95
N TYR A 44 2.37 -17.98 -13.21
CA TYR A 44 2.48 -16.60 -13.68
C TYR A 44 1.47 -15.68 -13.00
N PHE A 45 0.24 -16.13 -12.82
CA PHE A 45 -0.78 -15.35 -12.12
C PHE A 45 -0.44 -15.17 -10.63
N GLY A 46 -0.03 -16.25 -9.95
CA GLY A 46 0.41 -16.20 -8.56
C GLY A 46 1.62 -15.28 -8.36
N LEU A 47 2.61 -15.37 -9.23
CA LEU A 47 3.79 -14.49 -9.21
C LEU A 47 3.41 -13.03 -9.42
N THR A 48 2.54 -12.75 -10.40
CA THR A 48 2.08 -11.38 -10.70
C THR A 48 1.32 -10.78 -9.51
N SER A 49 0.41 -11.54 -8.89
CA SER A 49 -0.30 -11.13 -7.68
C SER A 49 0.65 -10.87 -6.52
N ALA A 50 1.63 -11.77 -6.28
CA ALA A 50 2.59 -11.62 -5.19
C ALA A 50 3.45 -10.36 -5.35
N VAL A 51 3.89 -10.06 -6.58
CA VAL A 51 4.63 -8.83 -6.89
C VAL A 51 3.76 -7.60 -6.67
N ALA A 52 2.52 -7.60 -7.17
CA ALA A 52 1.60 -6.47 -7.00
C ALA A 52 1.29 -6.17 -5.52
N ILE A 53 1.02 -7.21 -4.72
CA ILE A 53 0.79 -7.08 -3.28
C ILE A 53 2.05 -6.55 -2.59
N SER A 54 3.23 -7.09 -2.93
CA SER A 54 4.50 -6.65 -2.33
C SER A 54 4.79 -5.17 -2.60
N ILE A 55 4.54 -4.70 -3.82
CA ILE A 55 4.66 -3.28 -4.19
C ILE A 55 3.65 -2.45 -3.40
N GLY A 56 2.39 -2.91 -3.29
CA GLY A 56 1.36 -2.23 -2.50
C GLY A 56 1.74 -2.07 -1.02
N VAL A 57 2.27 -3.14 -0.41
CA VAL A 57 2.79 -3.13 0.98
C VAL A 57 3.94 -2.14 1.12
N PHE A 58 4.91 -2.15 0.20
CA PHE A 58 6.03 -1.22 0.23
C PHE A 58 5.56 0.25 0.19
N ILE A 59 4.62 0.57 -0.71
CA ILE A 59 4.05 1.92 -0.81
C ILE A 59 3.33 2.31 0.49
N LEU A 60 2.59 1.38 1.10
CA LEU A 60 1.92 1.61 2.39
C LEU A 60 2.91 1.85 3.53
N CYS A 61 4.00 1.09 3.62
CA CYS A 61 5.04 1.32 4.61
C CYS A 61 5.65 2.73 4.45
N VAL A 62 5.92 3.16 3.23
CA VAL A 62 6.42 4.52 2.95
C VAL A 62 5.39 5.58 3.35
N ALA A 63 4.11 5.35 3.07
CA ALA A 63 3.04 6.25 3.51
C ALA A 63 2.98 6.34 5.03
N PHE A 64 3.09 5.22 5.73
CA PHE A 64 3.05 5.16 7.19
C PHE A 64 4.20 5.94 7.84
N VAL A 65 5.42 5.84 7.30
CA VAL A 65 6.55 6.66 7.74
C VAL A 65 6.25 8.16 7.60
N HIS A 66 5.63 8.56 6.49
CA HIS A 66 5.22 9.96 6.29
C HIS A 66 4.15 10.41 7.29
N LYS A 67 3.20 9.52 7.65
CA LYS A 67 2.21 9.79 8.70
C LYS A 67 2.88 10.03 10.05
N ILE A 68 3.76 9.12 10.48
CA ILE A 68 4.49 9.25 11.76
C ILE A 68 5.28 10.56 11.80
N LYS A 69 6.01 10.89 10.72
CA LYS A 69 6.76 12.16 10.65
C LYS A 69 5.82 13.37 10.77
N SER A 70 4.66 13.35 10.12
CA SER A 70 3.67 14.41 10.24
C SER A 70 3.16 14.56 11.67
N ASP A 71 2.84 13.44 12.34
CA ASP A 71 2.32 13.43 13.70
C ASP A 71 3.35 13.90 14.73
N LEU A 72 4.62 13.51 14.58
CA LEU A 72 5.70 13.99 15.42
C LEU A 72 5.89 15.51 15.29
N ILE A 73 5.89 16.05 14.06
CA ILE A 73 6.01 17.50 13.83
C ILE A 73 4.82 18.24 14.45
N LYS A 74 3.59 17.71 14.33
CA LYS A 74 2.41 18.30 14.96
C LYS A 74 2.55 18.32 16.49
N LYS A 75 2.99 17.21 17.10
CA LYS A 75 3.21 17.14 18.56
C LYS A 75 4.28 18.12 19.04
N THR A 76 5.41 18.23 18.34
CA THR A 76 6.47 19.20 18.69
C THR A 76 5.96 20.64 18.62
N LYS A 77 5.16 20.99 17.60
CA LYS A 77 4.57 22.32 17.49
C LYS A 77 3.61 22.63 18.64
N LEU A 78 2.75 21.69 19.01
CA LEU A 78 1.82 21.86 20.12
C LEU A 78 2.55 22.07 21.44
N LYS A 79 3.62 21.31 21.70
CA LYS A 79 4.46 21.48 22.90
C LYS A 79 5.09 22.88 22.98
N ASN A 80 5.64 23.37 21.87
CA ASN A 80 6.28 24.69 21.83
C ASN A 80 5.30 25.87 21.89
N GLN A 81 3.98 25.65 21.72
CA GLN A 81 2.96 26.69 21.87
C GLN A 81 2.40 26.78 23.29
N SER A 82 2.64 25.76 24.12
CA SER A 82 2.19 25.69 25.51
C SER A 82 3.25 26.13 26.54
N GLU A 83 4.48 26.40 26.08
CA GLU A 83 5.56 27.05 26.85
C GLU A 83 5.59 28.55 26.52
#